data_AF-A0A5B6Z847-F1
#
_entry.id   AF-A0A5B6Z847-F1
#
_cell.length_a   1.000
_cell.length_b   1.000
_cell.length_c   1.000
_cell.angle_alpha   90.00
_cell.angle_beta   90.00
_cell.angle_gamma   90.00
#
_symmetry.space_group_name_H-M   'P 1'
#
loop_
_entity.id
_entity.type
_entity.pdbx_description
1 polymer ?
#
loop_
_entity_poly.entity_id
_entity_poly.type
_entity_poly.pdbx_seq_one_letter_code
_entity_poly.pdbx_strand_id
1 'polypeptide(L)'
;MYKGRLEHTDEAKADHGYAETDPTGRYGRFEEVLGKGAMKTVYKAIDEVLGMEVAWNQIKINDLVQSPEDLQRLYSEVHLLSTLNHDSIIRFYTSWIDIDRRSFNFITEMFTSGTLRE
;
A
#
# COMPACT_ATOMS: atom_id res chain seq x y z
N MET A 1 0.31 22.49 38.85
CA MET A 1 -0.53 22.86 37.69
C MET A 1 0.30 23.71 36.75
N TYR A 2 0.79 23.14 35.64
CA TYR A 2 1.26 23.92 34.50
C TYR A 2 0.65 23.30 33.26
N LYS A 3 -0.33 24.02 32.73
CA LYS A 3 -1.00 23.80 31.45
C LYS A 3 -0.16 24.56 30.42
N GLY A 4 0.33 23.86 29.40
CA GLY A 4 1.20 24.46 28.38
C GLY A 4 1.14 23.67 27.08
N ARG A 5 -0.02 23.77 26.43
CA ARG A 5 -0.26 23.66 24.98
C ARG A 5 0.74 22.80 24.18
N LEU A 6 0.39 21.52 24.00
CA LEU A 6 0.84 20.77 22.84
C LEU A 6 0.28 21.49 21.61
N GLU A 7 1.15 22.13 20.84
CA GLU A 7 0.82 22.59 19.51
C GLU A 7 0.61 21.35 18.65
N HIS A 8 -0.66 20.97 18.50
CA HIS A 8 -1.08 20.13 17.40
C HIS A 8 -0.97 21.03 16.17
N THR A 9 0.14 20.93 15.46
CA THR A 9 0.22 21.44 14.10
C THR A 9 -0.75 20.61 13.28
N ASP A 10 -1.98 21.12 13.16
CA ASP A 10 -2.84 20.88 12.01
C ASP A 10 -2.04 21.33 10.78
N GLU A 11 -1.16 20.46 10.29
CA GLU A 11 -0.68 20.55 8.93
C GLU A 11 -1.91 20.44 8.06
N ALA A 12 -2.28 21.59 7.47
CA ALA A 12 -3.34 21.69 6.50
C ALA A 12 -3.13 20.55 5.50
N LYS A 13 -4.02 19.55 5.53
CA LYS A 13 -4.14 18.56 4.46
C LYS A 13 -4.42 19.36 3.21
N ALA A 14 -3.37 19.67 2.46
CA ALA A 14 -3.54 20.06 1.08
C ALA A 14 -4.29 18.88 0.44
N ASP A 15 -5.40 19.19 -0.21
CA ASP A 15 -6.17 18.21 -0.95
C ASP A 15 -5.32 17.79 -2.15
N HIS A 16 -4.37 16.88 -1.91
CA HIS A 16 -3.48 16.33 -2.92
C HIS A 16 -4.23 15.40 -3.90
N GLY A 17 -5.56 15.27 -3.75
CA GLY A 17 -6.39 14.37 -4.55
C GLY A 17 -6.19 12.90 -4.17
N TYR A 18 -5.65 12.61 -2.99
CA TYR A 18 -5.47 11.24 -2.51
C TYR A 18 -6.81 10.65 -2.06
N ALA A 19 -7.10 9.46 -2.58
CA ALA A 19 -8.21 8.63 -2.14
C ALA A 19 -7.95 8.00 -0.77
N GLU A 20 -6.69 7.71 -0.47
CA GLU A 20 -6.26 7.02 0.75
C GLU A 20 -4.79 7.35 1.04
N THR A 21 -4.42 7.34 2.31
CA THR A 21 -3.03 7.46 2.76
C THR A 21 -2.66 6.28 3.64
N ASP A 22 -1.39 5.87 3.62
CA ASP A 22 -0.93 4.83 4.54
C ASP A 22 -0.94 5.33 6.00
N PRO A 23 -0.80 4.44 7.01
CA PRO A 23 -0.83 4.81 8.42
C PRO A 23 0.28 5.78 8.85
N THR A 24 1.38 5.85 8.09
CA THR A 24 2.49 6.79 8.37
C THR A 24 2.30 8.14 7.68
N GLY A 25 1.38 8.24 6.72
CA GLY A 25 1.17 9.43 5.89
C GLY A 25 2.23 9.64 4.81
N ARG A 26 3.14 8.69 4.58
CA ARG A 26 4.19 8.77 3.55
C ARG A 26 3.66 8.50 2.15
N TYR A 27 2.70 7.60 2.01
CA TYR A 27 2.20 7.14 0.72
C TYR A 27 0.78 7.65 0.48
N GLY A 28 0.58 8.37 -0.62
CA GLY A 28 -0.72 8.83 -1.09
C GLY A 28 -1.22 7.98 -2.26
N ARG A 29 -2.38 7.34 -2.13
CA ARG A 29 -3.03 6.54 -3.19
C ARG A 29 -4.02 7.39 -3.97
N PHE A 30 -4.00 7.29 -5.29
CA PHE A 30 -5.01 7.88 -6.18
C PHE A 30 -6.15 6.89 -6.47
N GLU A 31 -7.27 7.38 -7.01
CA GLU A 31 -8.37 6.52 -7.49
C GLU A 31 -8.00 5.70 -8.75
N GLU A 32 -6.91 6.07 -9.43
CA GLU A 32 -6.45 5.41 -10.66
C GLU A 32 -6.04 3.96 -10.41
N VAL A 33 -6.71 3.03 -11.09
CA VAL A 33 -6.39 1.61 -11.06
C VAL A 33 -5.46 1.25 -12.22
N LEU A 34 -4.30 0.70 -11.87
CA LEU A 34 -3.29 0.23 -12.82
C LEU A 34 -3.53 -1.22 -13.26
N GLY A 35 -4.19 -2.03 -12.42
CA GLY A 35 -4.52 -3.40 -12.76
C GLY A 35 -5.44 -4.07 -11.73
N LYS A 36 -6.26 -5.01 -12.21
CA LYS A 36 -7.14 -5.84 -11.36
C LYS A 36 -6.84 -7.31 -11.64
N GLY A 37 -6.35 -8.01 -10.63
CA GLY A 37 -6.21 -9.46 -10.64
C GLY A 37 -7.31 -10.14 -9.82
N ALA A 38 -7.27 -11.47 -9.76
CA ALA A 38 -8.22 -12.26 -8.97
C ALA A 38 -8.13 -11.95 -7.45
N MET A 39 -6.93 -11.68 -6.95
CA MET A 39 -6.70 -11.46 -5.52
C MET A 39 -6.53 -9.99 -5.13
N LYS A 40 -6.04 -9.14 -6.04
CA LYS A 40 -5.63 -7.78 -5.69
C LYS A 40 -6.03 -6.77 -6.74
N THR A 41 -6.26 -5.54 -6.30
CA THR A 41 -6.30 -4.36 -7.14
C THR A 41 -5.02 -3.56 -6.93
N VAL A 42 -4.41 -3.11 -8.02
CA VAL A 42 -3.21 -2.29 -8.01
C VAL A 42 -3.61 -0.87 -8.40
N TYR A 43 -3.29 0.09 -7.55
CA TYR A 43 -3.57 1.50 -7.76
C TYR A 43 -2.28 2.29 -7.95
N LYS A 44 -2.41 3.43 -8.62
CA LYS A 44 -1.36 4.43 -8.66
C LYS A 44 -1.22 5.10 -7.29
N ALA A 45 0.01 5.28 -6.84
CA ALA A 45 0.33 6.00 -5.62
C ALA A 45 1.65 6.76 -5.75
N ILE A 46 1.91 7.66 -4.81
CA ILE A 46 3.16 8.42 -4.69
C ILE A 46 3.78 8.15 -3.32
N ASP A 47 5.10 8.00 -3.28
CA ASP A 47 5.90 8.15 -2.06
C ASP A 47 6.26 9.63 -1.91
N GLU A 48 5.63 10.33 -0.96
CA GLU A 48 5.82 11.77 -0.78
C GLU A 48 7.22 12.13 -0.27
N VAL A 49 7.87 11.21 0.43
CA VAL A 49 9.21 11.45 1.00
C VAL A 49 10.28 11.41 -0.10
N LEU A 50 10.14 10.49 -1.06
CA LEU A 50 11.09 10.32 -2.16
C LEU A 50 10.64 11.00 -3.46
N GLY A 51 9.39 11.44 -3.55
CA GLY A 51 8.81 12.06 -4.75
C GLY A 51 8.71 11.12 -5.94
N MET A 52 8.47 9.82 -5.69
CA MET A 52 8.43 8.79 -6.75
C MET A 52 7.10 8.08 -6.82
N GLU A 53 6.69 7.69 -8.03
CA GLU A 53 5.51 6.86 -8.25
C GLU A 53 5.76 5.44 -7.74
N VAL A 54 4.75 4.87 -7.10
CA VAL A 54 4.76 3.51 -6.55
C VAL A 54 3.44 2.80 -6.85
N ALA A 55 3.48 1.47 -6.81
CA ALA A 55 2.29 0.65 -6.96
C ALA A 55 1.70 0.32 -5.58
N TRP A 56 0.45 0.73 -5.37
CA TRP A 56 -0.32 0.37 -4.18
C TRP A 56 -1.13 -0.90 -4.44
N ASN A 57 -0.74 -2.00 -3.84
CA ASN A 57 -1.42 -3.28 -3.96
C ASN A 57 -2.41 -3.44 -2.80
N GLN A 58 -3.70 -3.55 -3.10
CA GLN A 58 -4.77 -3.72 -2.11
C GLN A 58 -5.48 -5.06 -2.30
N ILE A 59 -5.59 -5.81 -1.20
CA ILE A 59 -6.28 -7.11 -1.12
C ILE A 59 -7.43 -6.94 -0.11
N LYS A 60 -8.67 -7.18 -0.53
CA LYS A 60 -9.83 -7.15 0.36
C LYS A 60 -9.88 -8.44 1.18
N ILE A 61 -9.79 -8.32 2.51
CA ILE A 61 -9.73 -9.46 3.41
C ILE A 61 -11.07 -10.21 3.41
N ASN A 62 -12.19 -9.49 3.38
CA ASN A 62 -13.53 -10.10 3.38
C ASN A 62 -13.79 -11.03 2.18
N ASP A 63 -13.19 -10.76 1.03
CA ASP A 63 -13.49 -11.46 -0.22
C ASP A 63 -12.63 -12.72 -0.40
N LEU A 64 -11.47 -12.78 0.26
CA LEU A 64 -10.42 -13.78 0.00
C LEU A 64 -9.99 -14.60 1.21
N VAL A 65 -10.20 -14.08 2.42
CA VAL A 65 -9.83 -14.75 3.66
C VAL A 65 -11.09 -15.29 4.31
N GLN A 66 -11.47 -16.51 3.94
CA GLN A 66 -12.62 -17.20 4.53
C GLN A 66 -12.18 -18.07 5.72
N SER A 67 -10.88 -18.37 5.83
CA SER A 67 -10.31 -19.14 6.93
C SER A 67 -8.98 -18.57 7.44
N PRO A 68 -8.54 -18.97 8.66
CA PRO A 68 -7.22 -18.64 9.18
C PRO A 68 -6.07 -19.08 8.27
N GLU A 69 -6.23 -20.18 7.54
CA GLU A 69 -5.24 -20.71 6.61
C GLU A 69 -5.06 -19.80 5.39
N ASP A 70 -6.13 -19.20 4.88
CA ASP A 70 -6.05 -18.23 3.77
C ASP A 70 -5.26 -16.98 4.20
N LEU A 71 -5.48 -16.52 5.43
CA LEU A 71 -4.74 -15.42 6.01
C LEU A 71 -3.25 -15.76 6.15
N GLN A 72 -2.95 -16.95 6.64
CA GLN A 72 -1.57 -17.41 6.81
C GLN A 72 -0.84 -17.53 5.46
N ARG A 73 -1.52 -18.00 4.41
CA ARG A 73 -0.97 -18.05 3.05
C ARG A 73 -0.67 -16.65 2.53
N LEU A 74 -1.62 -15.72 2.67
CA LEU A 74 -1.43 -14.32 2.28
C LEU A 74 -0.21 -13.70 2.97
N TYR A 75 -0.08 -13.87 4.28
CA TYR A 75 1.08 -13.39 5.01
C TYR A 75 2.38 -14.04 4.55
N SER A 76 2.36 -15.34 4.26
CA SER A 76 3.55 -16.07 3.82
C SER A 76 4.01 -15.60 2.45
N GLU A 77 3.08 -15.33 1.52
CA GLU A 77 3.37 -14.78 0.19
C GLU A 77 3.99 -13.39 0.28
N VAL A 78 3.37 -12.49 1.06
CA VAL A 78 3.86 -11.13 1.22
C VAL A 78 5.20 -11.12 1.97
N HIS A 79 5.35 -11.96 2.99
CA HIS A 79 6.60 -12.11 3.71
C HIS A 79 7.72 -12.58 2.78
N LEU A 80 7.48 -13.62 1.98
CA LEU A 80 8.46 -14.07 0.98
C LEU A 80 8.88 -12.93 0.07
N LEU A 81 7.91 -12.21 -0.50
CA LEU A 81 8.19 -11.05 -1.36
C LEU A 81 9.03 -9.99 -0.65
N SER A 82 8.74 -9.70 0.62
CA SER A 82 9.49 -8.72 1.42
C SER A 82 10.95 -9.11 1.69
N THR A 83 11.28 -10.41 1.60
CA THR A 83 12.65 -10.91 1.80
C THR A 83 13.50 -10.90 0.52
N LEU A 84 12.89 -10.68 -0.65
CA LEU A 84 13.60 -10.68 -1.92
C LEU A 84 14.22 -9.31 -2.19
N ASN A 85 15.53 -9.28 -2.42
CA ASN A 85 16.27 -8.06 -2.75
C ASN A 85 17.27 -8.33 -3.88
N HIS A 86 16.83 -8.12 -5.13
CA HIS A 86 17.63 -8.35 -6.33
C HIS A 86 17.13 -7.44 -7.46
N ASP A 87 18.02 -6.94 -8.32
CA ASP A 87 17.68 -5.96 -9.37
C ASP A 87 16.67 -6.47 -10.41
N SER A 88 16.56 -7.79 -10.56
CA SER A 88 15.60 -8.43 -11.46
C SER A 88 14.30 -8.88 -10.77
N ILE A 89 14.10 -8.54 -9.49
CA ILE A 89 12.90 -8.87 -8.73
C ILE A 89 12.25 -7.56 -8.30
N ILE A 90 10.92 -7.53 -8.40
CA ILE A 90 10.14 -6.37 -7.99
C ILE A 90 10.49 -5.95 -6.56
N ARG A 91 10.88 -4.69 -6.38
CA ARG A 91 11.20 -4.16 -5.07
C ARG A 91 9.93 -4.01 -4.23
N PHE A 92 9.98 -4.58 -3.03
CA PHE A 92 8.99 -4.40 -1.98
C PHE A 92 9.44 -3.30 -1.02
N TYR A 93 8.51 -2.43 -0.60
CA TYR A 93 8.83 -1.34 0.32
C TYR A 93 8.21 -1.54 1.70
N THR A 94 6.90 -1.80 1.77
CA THR A 94 6.18 -1.93 3.05
C THR A 94 4.83 -2.63 2.87
N SER A 95 4.24 -3.07 3.98
CA SER A 95 2.87 -3.58 4.05
C SER A 95 2.20 -3.25 5.37
N TRP A 96 0.87 -3.15 5.36
CA TRP A 96 0.06 -2.99 6.57
C TRP A 96 -1.36 -3.53 6.37
N ILE A 97 -2.07 -3.68 7.48
CA ILE A 97 -3.51 -3.95 7.46
C ILE A 97 -4.25 -2.68 7.80
N ASP A 98 -5.24 -2.36 6.98
CA ASP A 98 -6.28 -1.39 7.31
C ASP A 98 -7.49 -2.16 7.87
N ILE A 99 -7.76 -1.99 9.16
CA ILE A 99 -8.84 -2.66 9.88
C ILE A 99 -10.20 -2.08 9.49
N ASP A 100 -10.26 -0.77 9.26
CA ASP A 100 -11.50 -0.05 8.96
C ASP A 100 -11.99 -0.39 7.55
N ARG A 101 -11.06 -0.46 6.59
CA ARG A 101 -11.34 -0.87 5.20
C ARG A 101 -11.28 -2.38 5.00
N ARG A 102 -10.85 -3.12 6.03
CA ARG A 102 -10.63 -4.57 6.00
C ARG A 102 -9.81 -5.00 4.79
N SER A 103 -8.68 -4.33 4.60
CA SER A 103 -7.77 -4.58 3.50
C SER A 103 -6.36 -4.83 3.96
N PHE A 104 -5.68 -5.75 3.30
CA PHE A 104 -4.23 -5.88 3.37
C PHE A 104 -3.62 -5.06 2.24
N ASN A 105 -2.73 -4.13 2.58
CA ASN A 105 -2.09 -3.22 1.65
C ASN A 105 -0.58 -3.47 1.62
N PHE A 106 0.04 -3.33 0.46
CA PHE A 106 1.50 -3.32 0.33
C PHE A 106 1.98 -2.48 -0.85
N ILE A 107 3.17 -1.91 -0.70
CA ILE A 107 3.79 -0.98 -1.65
C ILE A 107 4.95 -1.68 -2.33
N THR A 108 4.97 -1.60 -3.65
CA THR A 108 6.07 -2.07 -4.50
C THR A 108 6.49 -0.97 -5.46
N GLU A 109 7.63 -1.17 -6.14
CA GLU A 109 7.99 -0.29 -7.25
C GLU A 109 6.95 -0.31 -8.37
N MET A 110 6.91 0.77 -9.14
CA MET A 110 6.03 0.91 -10.29
C MET A 110 6.59 0.11 -11.49
N PHE A 111 5.74 -0.67 -12.16
CA PHE A 111 6.06 -1.25 -13.46
C PHE A 111 5.54 -0.34 -14.57
N THR A 112 6.45 0.24 -15.35
CA THR A 112 6.09 1.11 -16.48
C THR A 112 5.95 0.36 -17.81
N SER A 113 6.37 -0.91 -17.88
CA SER A 113 6.51 -1.66 -19.14
C SER A 113 5.48 -2.79 -19.36
N GLY A 114 4.43 -2.88 -18.54
CA GLY A 114 3.44 -3.96 -18.65
C GLY A 114 3.97 -5.33 -18.20
N THR A 115 3.19 -6.39 -18.45
CA THR A 115 3.61 -7.78 -18.18
C THR A 115 4.18 -8.42 -19.43
N LEU A 116 5.13 -9.36 -19.29
CA LEU A 116 5.72 -10.16 -20.38
C LEU A 116 4.73 -10.97 -21.25
N ARG A 117 3.41 -10.89 -21.01
CA ARG A 117 2.38 -11.66 -21.73
C ARG A 117 1.85 -10.96 -22.99
N GLU A 118 2.50 -9.90 -23.46
CA GLU A 118 2.18 -9.23 -24.72
C GLU A 118 3.10 -9.67 -25.87
#